data_AF-A0A662JIK9-F1
#
_entry.id   AF-A0A662JIK9-F1
#
_cell.length_a   1.000
_cell.length_b   1.000
_cell.length_c   1.000
_cell.angle_alpha   90.00
_cell.angle_beta   90.00
_cell.angle_gamma   90.00
#
_symmetry.space_group_name_H-M   'P 1'
#
loop_
_entity.id
_entity.type
_entity.pdbx_description
1 polymer ?
#
loop_
_entity_poly.entity_id
_entity_poly.type
_entity_poly.pdbx_seq_one_letter_code
_entity_poly.pdbx_strand_id
1 'polypeptide(L)' 'MKKTRKGISPVIATVIIVSVAIAISVAVAFWMTGITGLFTRHERIEITNAYAEWNETADCWLVVLQLRNSGSDDATID' A
#
# COMPACT_ATOMS: atom_id res chain seq x y z
N MET A 1 31.95 39.84 33.24
CA MET A 1 32.52 38.57 32.70
C MET A 1 31.65 38.06 31.55
N LYS A 2 32.15 38.10 30.31
CA LYS A 2 31.46 37.48 29.16
C LYS A 2 31.63 35.96 29.25
N LYS A 3 30.53 35.23 29.45
CA LYS A 3 30.50 33.76 29.34
C LYS A 3 30.83 33.39 27.89
N THR A 4 31.97 32.75 27.66
CA THR A 4 32.29 32.14 26.36
C THR A 4 31.36 30.94 26.17
N ARG A 5 30.48 30.99 25.17
CA ARG A 5 29.67 29.83 24.76
C ARG A 5 30.62 28.82 24.12
N LYS A 6 30.93 27.73 24.83
CA LYS A 6 31.61 26.57 24.23
C LYS A 6 30.60 25.83 23.36
N GLY A 7 30.91 25.71 22.06
CA GLY A 7 30.13 24.91 21.12
C GLY A 7 30.41 23.42 21.24
N ILE A 8 29.60 22.61 20.55
CA ILE A 8 29.85 21.18 20.38
C ILE A 8 31.18 21.01 19.64
N SER A 9 32.00 20.03 20.05
CA SER A 9 33.25 19.71 19.36
C SER A 9 32.97 19.42 17.88
N PRO A 10 33.79 19.91 16.95
CA PRO A 10 33.61 19.66 15.51
C PRO A 10 33.46 18.16 15.18
N VAL A 11 34.19 17.31 15.89
CA VAL A 11 34.13 15.84 15.70
C VAL A 11 32.83 15.25 16.23
N ILE A 12 32.32 15.77 17.35
CA ILE A 12 31.07 15.28 17.93
C ILE A 12 29.88 15.70 17.05
N ALA A 13 29.96 16.89 16.45
CA ALA A 13 28.92 17.38 15.56
C ALA A 13 28.75 16.48 14.32
N THR A 14 29.85 16.02 13.72
CA THR A 14 29.77 15.13 12.54
C THR A 14 29.19 13.77 12.89
N VAL A 15 29.56 13.19 14.03
CA VAL A 15 28.99 11.91 14.49
C VAL A 15 27.48 11.99 14.67
N ILE A 16 26.98 13.06 15.30
CA ILE A 16 25.53 13.29 15.49
C ILE A 16 24.82 13.41 14.14
N ILE A 17 25.36 14.20 13.21
CA ILE A 17 24.75 14.42 11.91
C ILE A 17 24.68 13.12 11.10
N VAL A 18 25.79 12.36 11.04
CA VAL A 18 25.85 11.10 10.28
C VAL A 18 24.92 10.05 10.87
N SER A 19 24.87 9.91 12.20
CA SER A 19 24.00 8.93 12.86
C SER A 19 22.52 9.24 12.67
N VAL A 20 22.12 10.51 12.79
CA VAL A 20 20.73 10.93 12.50
C VAL A 20 20.39 10.75 11.02
N ALA A 21 21.33 11.06 10.11
CA ALA A 21 21.11 10.89 8.67
C ALA A 21 20.83 9.43 8.29
N ILE A 22 21.61 8.48 8.82
CA ILE A 22 21.41 7.05 8.56
C ILE A 22 20.08 6.58 9.17
N ALA A 23 19.78 6.99 10.41
CA ALA A 23 18.54 6.61 11.08
C ALA A 23 17.29 7.06 10.29
N ILE A 24 17.28 8.32 9.81
CA ILE A 24 16.17 8.85 9.01
C ILE A 24 16.10 8.16 7.66
N SER A 25 17.24 7.91 7.00
CA SER A 25 17.28 7.23 5.70
C SER A 25 16.62 5.85 5.76
N VAL A 26 16.95 5.06 6.78
CA VAL A 26 16.37 3.73 6.98
C VAL A 26 14.89 3.83 7.36
N ALA A 27 14.51 4.77 8.23
CA ALA A 27 13.12 4.98 8.64
C ALA A 27 12.21 5.33 7.44
N VAL A 28 12.66 6.25 6.57
CA VAL A 28 11.90 6.65 5.38
C VAL A 28 11.82 5.50 4.37
N ALA A 29 12.90 4.75 4.16
CA ALA A 29 12.89 3.60 3.24
C ALA A 29 11.83 2.57 3.65
N PHE A 30 11.81 2.17 4.92
CA PHE A 30 10.80 1.21 5.41
C PHE A 30 9.40 1.80 5.44
N TRP A 31 9.24 3.09 5.76
CA TRP A 31 7.94 3.75 5.73
C TRP A 31 7.33 3.77 4.33
N MET A 32 8.13 4.07 3.30
CA MET A 32 7.70 4.06 1.90
C MET A 32 7.32 2.65 1.42
N THR A 33 8.04 1.61 1.87
CA THR A 33 7.66 0.21 1.60
C THR A 33 6.32 -0.14 2.25
N GLY A 34 6.07 0.31 3.49
CA GLY A 34 4.80 0.09 4.19
C GLY A 34 3.60 0.74 3.49
N ILE A 35 3.77 1.97 3.00
CA ILE A 35 2.75 2.69 2.21
C ILE A 35 2.47 1.98 0.89
N THR A 36 3.51 1.53 0.19
CA THR A 36 3.37 0.85 -1.10
C THR A 36 2.52 -0.42 -0.97
N GLY A 37 2.65 -1.17 0.13
CA GLY A 37 1.85 -2.37 0.38
C GLY A 37 0.34 -2.10 0.55
N LEU A 38 -0.02 -0.92 1.02
CA LEU A 38 -1.42 -0.52 1.22
C LEU A 38 -2.10 -0.05 -0.07
N PHE A 39 -1.35 0.58 -0.98
CA PHE A 39 -1.93 1.22 -2.18
C PHE A 39 -1.74 0.41 -3.46
N THR A 40 -0.87 -0.61 -3.47
CA THR A 40 -0.68 -1.50 -4.63
C THR A 40 -1.62 -2.70 -4.63
N ARG A 41 -2.20 -3.04 -3.48
CA ARG A 41 -3.28 -4.01 -3.35
C ARG A 41 -4.59 -3.33 -3.64
N HIS A 42 -5.20 -3.69 -4.75
CA HIS A 42 -6.50 -3.16 -5.13
C HIS A 42 -7.38 -4.30 -5.59
N GLU A 43 -8.61 -4.25 -5.10
CA GLU A 43 -9.68 -5.12 -5.51
C GLU A 43 -10.21 -4.66 -6.86
N ARG A 44 -10.20 -5.56 -7.85
CA ARG A 44 -10.77 -5.27 -9.17
C ARG A 44 -11.34 -6.53 -9.82
N ILE A 45 -12.66 -6.60 -9.90
CA ILE A 45 -13.36 -7.64 -10.65
C ILE A 45 -13.75 -7.08 -12.01
N GLU A 46 -13.48 -7.87 -13.05
CA GLU A 46 -13.96 -7.61 -14.42
C GLU A 46 -15.00 -8.66 -14.79
N ILE A 47 -16.12 -8.22 -15.37
CA ILE A 47 -17.16 -9.11 -15.90
C ILE A 47 -16.77 -9.45 -17.33
N THR A 48 -16.31 -10.68 -17.58
CA THR A 48 -15.89 -11.12 -18.91
C THR A 48 -17.07 -11.54 -19.78
N ASN A 49 -18.13 -12.05 -19.14
CA ASN A 49 -19.36 -12.43 -19.83
C ASN A 49 -20.53 -12.38 -18.85
N ALA A 50 -21.68 -11.90 -19.32
CA ALA A 50 -22.91 -11.84 -18.55
C ALA A 50 -24.08 -12.15 -19.49
N TYR A 51 -24.82 -13.21 -19.19
CA TYR A 51 -25.98 -13.60 -19.97
C TYR A 51 -27.07 -14.20 -19.08
N ALA A 52 -28.30 -14.18 -19.58
CA ALA A 52 -29.45 -14.72 -18.89
C ALA A 52 -30.17 -15.73 -19.79
N GLU A 53 -30.51 -16.87 -19.22
CA GLU A 53 -31.26 -17.93 -19.89
C GLU A 53 -32.56 -18.19 -19.12
N TRP A 54 -33.65 -18.38 -19.85
CA TRP A 54 -34.92 -18.75 -19.24
C TRP A 54 -34.89 -20.23 -18.85
N ASN A 55 -35.12 -20.53 -17.58
CA ASN A 55 -35.19 -21.90 -17.08
C ASN A 55 -36.66 -22.31 -16.96
N GLU A 56 -37.14 -23.08 -17.94
CA GLU A 56 -38.52 -23.58 -18.00
C GLU A 56 -38.88 -24.51 -16.83
N THR A 57 -37.90 -25.18 -16.22
CA THR A 57 -38.15 -26.13 -15.11
C THR A 57 -38.29 -25.42 -13.77
N ALA A 58 -37.56 -24.32 -13.58
CA ALA A 58 -37.58 -23.53 -12.35
C ALA A 58 -38.46 -22.26 -12.47
N ASP A 59 -39.10 -22.05 -13.63
CA ASP A 59 -39.94 -20.89 -13.98
C ASP A 59 -39.27 -19.55 -13.61
N CYS A 60 -37.97 -19.45 -13.89
CA CYS A 60 -37.16 -18.29 -13.51
C CYS A 60 -36.05 -17.98 -14.53
N TRP A 61 -35.53 -16.75 -14.45
CA TRP A 61 -34.35 -16.35 -15.22
C TRP A 61 -33.09 -16.81 -14.49
N LEU A 62 -32.30 -17.66 -15.15
CA LEU A 62 -30.96 -18.02 -14.71
C LEU A 62 -29.98 -16.96 -15.23
N VAL A 63 -29.44 -16.14 -14.32
CA VAL A 63 -28.42 -15.14 -14.65
C VAL A 63 -27.05 -15.73 -14.38
N VAL A 64 -26.22 -15.84 -15.42
CA VAL A 64 -24.86 -16.37 -15.35
C VAL A 64 -23.88 -15.23 -15.54
N LEU A 65 -23.00 -15.05 -14.56
CA LEU A 65 -21.93 -14.05 -14.58
C LEU A 65 -20.59 -14.77 -14.54
N GLN A 66 -19.76 -14.54 -15.55
CA GLN A 66 -18.37 -14.95 -15.56
C GLN A 66 -17.50 -13.78 -15.12
N LEU A 67 -16.81 -13.97 -14.01
CA LEU A 67 -16.00 -12.95 -13.35
C LEU A 67 -14.54 -13.36 -13.40
N ARG A 68 -13.66 -12.38 -13.60
CA ARG A 68 -12.21 -12.54 -13.47
C ARG A 68 -11.67 -11.51 -12.49
N ASN A 69 -10.90 -11.96 -11.49
CA ASN A 69 -10.12 -11.06 -10.67
C ASN A 69 -8.96 -10.51 -11.51
N SER A 70 -9.01 -9.22 -11.80
CA SER A 70 -7.96 -8.46 -12.51
C SER A 70 -7.15 -7.57 -11.56
N GLY A 71 -7.52 -7.57 -10.28
CA GLY A 71 -6.82 -6.88 -9.21
C GLY A 71 -5.65 -7.69 -8.66
N SER A 72 -4.99 -7.11 -7.67
CA SER A 72 -3.83 -7.68 -6.98
C SER A 72 -4.16 -8.25 -5.61
N ASP A 73 -5.43 -8.14 -5.18
CA ASP A 73 -5.93 -8.66 -3.91
C ASP A 73 -7.24 -9.43 -4.09
N ASP A 74 -7.61 -10.21 -3.07
CA ASP A 74 -8.87 -10.97 -3.05
C ASP A 74 -10.07 -10.02 -3.13
N ALA A 75 -11.10 -10.44 -3.87
CA ALA A 75 -12.27 -9.61 -4.14
C ALA A 75 -13.53 -10.16 -3.48
N THR A 76 -14.33 -9.27 -2.89
CA THR A 76 -15.56 -9.55 -2.18
C THR A 76 -16.75 -9.01 -2.96
N ILE A 77 -17.77 -9.86 -3.14
CA ILE A 77 -19.04 -9.48 -3.78
C ILE A 77 -20.09 -9.42 -2.67
N ASP A 78 -20.64 -8.23 -2.40
CA ASP A 78 -21.71 -7.95 -1.43
C ASP A 78 -22.94 -7.34 -2.14
#